data_AF-A0A967Q4V4-F1
#
_entry.id   AF-A0A967Q4V4-F1
#
_cell.length_a   1.000
_cell.length_b   1.000
_cell.length_c   1.000
_cell.angle_alpha   90.00
_cell.angle_beta   90.00
_cell.angle_gamma   90.00
#
_symmetry.space_group_name_H-M   'P 1'
#
loop_
_entity.id
_entity.type
_entity.pdbx_description
1 polymer ?
#
loop_
_entity_poly.entity_id
_entity_poly.type
_entity_poly.pdbx_seq_one_letter_code
_entity_poly.pdbx_strand_id
1 'polypeptide(L)'
;KLSRFFTRPIKRLTEGVEDIRSGNYQVRLPVRSQDELGRLTQSFNEMARVIGLQKEGLESYAGDLEKSYLSTIRILAASLDARDNYTLGHSARVARLALLIGRHHGLTEKELKELEMACFLHDIGKIRIPDEVLNKDAPLDAEER
;
A
#
# COMPACT_ATOMS: atom_id res chain seq x y z
N LYS A 1 33.08 23.81 34.45
CA LYS A 1 31.76 24.47 34.23
C LYS A 1 31.43 24.65 32.74
N LEU A 2 32.42 24.94 31.86
CA LEU A 2 32.24 25.05 30.40
C LEU A 2 32.01 23.71 29.67
N SER A 3 32.72 22.63 30.01
CA SER A 3 32.57 21.34 29.28
C SER A 3 31.11 20.85 29.26
N ARG A 4 30.40 20.88 30.40
CA ARG A 4 28.98 20.50 30.48
C ARG A 4 28.04 21.33 29.61
N PHE A 5 28.41 22.57 29.28
CA PHE A 5 27.63 23.45 28.41
C PHE A 5 27.65 22.96 26.96
N PHE A 6 28.78 22.43 26.49
CA PHE A 6 28.94 21.90 25.14
C PHE A 6 28.57 20.41 25.02
N THR A 7 28.93 19.58 26.00
CA THR A 7 28.74 18.13 25.91
C THR A 7 27.28 17.70 26.01
N ARG A 8 26.46 18.41 26.81
CA ARG A 8 25.04 18.04 27.00
C ARG A 8 24.18 18.23 25.74
N PRO A 9 24.23 19.38 25.04
CA PRO A 9 23.51 19.57 23.78
C PRO A 9 23.90 18.53 22.73
N ILE A 10 25.21 18.25 22.60
CA ILE A 10 25.71 17.26 21.64
C ILE A 10 25.16 15.87 21.96
N LYS A 11 25.23 15.42 23.23
CA LYS A 11 24.69 14.12 23.62
C LYS A 11 23.19 13.98 23.32
N ARG A 12 22.41 15.04 23.55
CA ARG A 12 20.98 15.07 23.24
C ARG A 12 20.69 15.00 21.76
N LEU A 13 21.49 15.69 20.95
CA LEU A 13 21.39 15.59 19.49
C LEU A 13 21.69 14.16 19.04
N THR A 14 22.71 13.51 19.60
CA THR A 14 23.00 12.09 19.32
C THR A 14 21.81 11.20 19.70
N GLU A 15 21.23 11.39 20.89
CA GLU A 15 20.03 10.67 21.34
C GLU A 15 18.85 10.91 20.39
N GLY A 16 18.61 12.15 19.97
CA GLY A 16 17.54 12.47 19.02
C GLY A 16 17.76 11.88 17.62
N VAL A 17 19.00 11.78 17.15
CA VAL A 17 19.31 11.11 15.87
C VAL A 17 18.99 9.60 15.97
N GLU A 18 19.28 8.96 17.10
CA GLU A 18 18.88 7.56 17.31
C GLU A 18 17.35 7.38 17.35
N ASP A 19 16.63 8.34 17.93
CA ASP A 19 15.15 8.34 17.91
C ASP A 19 14.63 8.37 16.46
N ILE A 20 15.15 9.28 15.63
CA ILE A 20 14.78 9.36 14.20
C ILE A 20 15.11 8.06 13.47
N ARG A 21 16.29 7.46 13.74
CA ARG A 21 16.71 6.19 13.14
C ARG A 21 15.75 5.05 13.51
N SER A 22 15.21 5.07 14.72
CA SER A 22 14.20 4.10 15.17
C SER A 22 12.79 4.35 14.61
N GLY A 23 12.59 5.44 13.86
CA GLY A 23 11.32 5.83 13.27
C GLY A 23 10.50 6.81 14.11
N ASN A 24 11.04 7.31 15.22
CA ASN A 24 10.39 8.33 16.04
C ASN A 24 10.76 9.75 15.55
N TYR A 25 9.94 10.29 14.65
CA TYR A 25 10.13 11.63 14.08
C TYR A 25 9.46 12.75 14.90
N GLN A 26 8.73 12.40 15.95
CA GLN A 26 8.07 13.38 16.83
C GLN A 26 9.02 13.95 17.91
N VAL A 27 10.27 13.48 17.93
CA VAL A 27 11.29 13.96 18.86
C VAL A 27 11.46 15.47 18.77
N ARG A 28 11.46 16.13 19.94
CA ARG A 28 11.70 17.57 20.07
C ARG A 28 12.70 17.82 21.17
N LEU A 29 13.88 18.29 20.78
CA LEU A 29 14.94 18.62 21.72
C LEU A 29 14.78 20.07 22.22
N PRO A 30 15.03 20.34 23.51
CA PRO A 30 14.92 21.69 24.05
C PRO A 30 16.06 22.58 23.55
N VAL A 31 15.71 23.71 22.95
CA VAL A 31 16.65 24.76 22.53
C VAL A 31 16.99 25.62 23.75
N ARG A 32 18.24 25.54 24.22
CA ARG A 32 18.66 26.18 25.49
C ARG A 32 19.70 27.29 25.34
N SER A 33 20.17 27.53 24.12
CA SER A 33 21.17 28.56 23.82
C SER A 33 20.75 29.34 22.57
N GLN A 34 21.26 30.56 22.42
CA GLN A 34 21.09 31.39 21.22
C GLN A 34 22.33 31.36 20.30
N ASP A 35 23.27 30.46 20.60
CA ASP A 35 24.48 30.22 19.81
C ASP A 35 24.26 29.20 18.68
N GLU A 36 25.35 28.77 18.06
CA GLU A 36 25.40 27.75 17.01
C GLU A 36 24.74 26.44 17.43
N LEU A 37 24.87 26.01 18.70
CA LEU A 37 24.26 24.77 19.18
C LEU A 37 22.74 24.92 19.33
N GLY A 38 22.29 26.09 19.74
CA GLY A 38 20.88 26.46 19.73
C GLY A 38 20.28 26.38 18.33
N ARG A 39 20.93 27.01 17.35
CA ARG A 39 20.53 26.97 15.93
C ARG A 39 20.52 25.53 15.39
N LEU A 40 21.56 24.74 15.67
CA LEU A 40 21.62 23.35 15.25
C LEU A 40 20.47 22.51 15.83
N THR A 41 20.12 22.75 17.10
CA THR A 41 18.97 22.07 17.74
C THR A 41 17.65 22.45 17.08
N GLN A 42 17.47 23.73 16.70
CA GLN A 42 16.30 24.17 15.94
C GLN A 42 16.23 23.51 14.57
N SER A 43 17.33 23.53 13.80
CA SER A 43 17.40 22.88 12.49
C SER A 43 17.15 21.38 12.57
N PHE A 44 17.66 20.71 13.61
CA PHE A 44 17.38 19.30 13.87
C PHE A 44 15.88 19.05 14.10
N ASN A 45 15.24 19.82 15.00
CA ASN A 45 13.80 19.67 15.28
C ASN A 45 12.93 19.91 14.04
N GLU A 46 13.30 20.90 13.22
CA GLU A 46 12.60 21.20 11.97
C GLU A 46 12.74 20.05 10.96
N MET A 47 13.95 19.52 10.82
CA MET A 47 14.22 18.37 9.95
C MET A 47 13.44 17.13 10.42
N ALA A 48 13.43 16.83 11.72
CA ALA A 48 12.66 15.73 12.30
C ALA A 48 11.17 15.84 11.95
N ARG A 49 10.59 17.03 12.13
CA ARG A 49 9.20 17.32 11.80
C ARG A 49 8.90 17.13 10.31
N VAL A 50 9.74 17.67 9.42
CA VAL A 50 9.55 17.56 7.97
C VAL A 50 9.63 16.11 7.51
N ILE A 51 10.62 15.35 8.01
CA ILE A 51 10.75 13.92 7.70
C ILE A 51 9.52 13.15 8.17
N GLY A 52 9.03 13.42 9.39
CA GLY A 52 7.81 12.78 9.91
C GLY A 52 6.60 13.02 9.02
N LEU A 53 6.35 14.28 8.65
CA LEU A 53 5.24 14.65 7.77
C LEU A 53 5.37 14.04 6.35
N GLN A 54 6.58 14.00 5.80
CA GLN A 54 6.82 13.37 4.50
C GLN A 54 6.56 11.87 4.54
N LYS A 55 6.96 11.19 5.61
CA LYS A 55 6.69 9.76 5.79
C LYS A 55 5.19 9.49 5.86
N GLU A 56 4.45 10.23 6.68
CA GLU A 56 2.99 10.10 6.79
C GLU A 56 2.30 10.32 5.43
N GLY A 57 2.76 11.33 4.66
CA GLY A 57 2.27 11.60 3.32
C GLY A 57 2.54 10.46 2.33
N LEU A 58 3.74 9.86 2.37
CA LEU A 58 4.10 8.70 1.54
C LEU A 58 3.25 7.47 1.90
N GLU A 59 3.02 7.20 3.18
CA GLU A 59 2.19 6.09 3.64
C GLU A 59 0.73 6.25 3.19
N SER A 60 0.18 7.47 3.29
CA SER A 60 -1.16 7.78 2.78
C SER A 60 -1.24 7.60 1.26
N TYR A 61 -0.27 8.15 0.52
CA TYR A 61 -0.22 8.04 -0.94
C TYR A 61 -0.12 6.58 -1.40
N ALA A 62 0.73 5.78 -0.75
CA ALA A 62 0.84 4.36 -1.04
C ALA A 62 -0.50 3.62 -0.82
N GLY A 63 -1.20 3.93 0.27
CA GLY A 63 -2.51 3.36 0.57
C GLY A 63 -3.58 3.75 -0.46
N ASP A 64 -3.60 5.00 -0.92
CA ASP A 64 -4.56 5.46 -1.93
C ASP A 64 -4.24 4.91 -3.33
N LEU A 65 -2.96 4.74 -3.66
CA LEU A 65 -2.52 4.07 -4.88
C LEU A 65 -2.95 2.59 -4.88
N GLU A 66 -2.80 1.88 -3.76
CA GLU A 66 -3.26 0.49 -3.61
C GLU A 66 -4.78 0.38 -3.87
N LYS A 67 -5.59 1.24 -3.24
CA LYS A 67 -7.05 1.28 -3.45
C LYS A 67 -7.42 1.57 -4.91
N SER A 68 -6.73 2.53 -5.53
CA SER A 68 -6.98 2.91 -6.92
C SER A 68 -6.65 1.76 -7.88
N TYR A 69 -5.55 1.05 -7.64
CA TYR A 69 -5.17 -0.13 -8.41
C TYR A 69 -6.21 -1.25 -8.30
N LEU A 70 -6.66 -1.56 -7.08
CA LEU A 70 -7.73 -2.53 -6.85
C LEU A 70 -9.04 -2.14 -7.56
N SER A 71 -9.40 -0.86 -7.53
CA SER A 71 -10.59 -0.36 -8.24
C SER A 71 -10.48 -0.59 -9.74
N THR A 72 -9.34 -0.27 -10.35
CA THR A 72 -9.08 -0.50 -11.78
C THR A 72 -9.21 -1.98 -12.13
N ILE A 73 -8.64 -2.89 -11.33
CA ILE A 73 -8.74 -4.33 -11.57
C ILE A 73 -10.20 -4.80 -11.52
N ARG A 74 -10.97 -4.33 -10.54
CA ARG A 74 -12.40 -4.66 -10.43
C ARG A 74 -13.19 -4.17 -11.65
N ILE A 75 -12.87 -2.99 -12.17
CA ILE A 75 -13.50 -2.45 -13.39
C ILE A 75 -13.14 -3.28 -14.63
N LEU A 76 -11.88 -3.70 -14.77
CA LEU A 76 -11.44 -4.55 -15.87
C LEU A 76 -12.12 -5.93 -15.80
N ALA A 77 -12.16 -6.54 -14.61
CA ALA A 77 -12.86 -7.80 -14.39
C ALA A 77 -14.36 -7.68 -14.71
N ALA A 78 -15.02 -6.62 -14.23
CA ALA A 78 -16.43 -6.37 -14.53
C ALA A 78 -16.70 -6.14 -16.02
N SER A 79 -15.78 -5.45 -16.72
CA SER A 79 -15.86 -5.27 -18.18
C SER A 79 -15.74 -6.59 -18.94
N LEU A 80 -14.88 -7.50 -18.44
CA LEU A 80 -14.71 -8.84 -19.02
C LEU A 80 -15.93 -9.73 -18.74
N ASP A 81 -16.42 -9.75 -17.49
CA ASP A 81 -17.66 -10.41 -17.07
C ASP A 81 -18.88 -9.93 -17.88
N ALA A 82 -18.85 -8.69 -18.41
CA ALA A 82 -19.93 -8.14 -19.23
C ALA A 82 -19.81 -8.50 -20.72
N ARG A 83 -18.61 -8.88 -21.20
CA ARG A 83 -18.37 -9.31 -22.59
C ARG A 83 -18.77 -10.77 -22.82
N ASP A 84 -18.80 -11.54 -21.73
CA ASP A 84 -19.25 -12.93 -21.67
C ASP A 84 -20.67 -12.94 -21.10
N ASN A 85 -21.65 -13.30 -21.93
CA ASN A 85 -23.08 -13.25 -21.57
C ASN A 85 -23.45 -14.08 -20.32
N TYR A 86 -22.58 -15.01 -19.89
CA TYR A 86 -22.82 -15.94 -18.80
C TYR A 86 -22.32 -15.44 -17.43
N THR A 87 -21.43 -14.44 -17.38
CA THR A 87 -20.59 -14.19 -16.19
C THR A 87 -20.80 -12.84 -15.50
N LEU A 88 -21.90 -12.12 -15.75
CA LEU A 88 -22.21 -10.86 -15.03
C LEU A 88 -22.08 -10.98 -13.50
N GLY A 89 -21.09 -10.29 -12.93
CA GLY A 89 -20.79 -10.28 -11.50
C GLY A 89 -20.25 -11.61 -10.95
N HIS A 90 -19.85 -12.55 -11.81
CA HIS A 90 -19.28 -13.84 -11.43
C HIS A 90 -18.01 -13.65 -10.62
N SER A 91 -17.08 -12.84 -11.13
CA SER A 91 -15.78 -12.59 -10.49
C SER A 91 -15.96 -12.03 -9.07
N ALA A 92 -16.95 -11.14 -8.87
CA ALA A 92 -17.29 -10.61 -7.55
C ALA A 92 -17.89 -11.67 -6.59
N ARG A 93 -18.74 -12.59 -7.10
CA ARG A 93 -19.30 -13.69 -6.29
C ARG A 93 -18.22 -14.68 -5.87
N VAL A 94 -17.32 -15.04 -6.79
CA VAL A 94 -16.17 -15.92 -6.52
C VAL A 94 -15.27 -15.29 -5.47
N ALA A 95 -14.88 -14.02 -5.65
CA ALA A 95 -14.06 -13.30 -4.67
C ALA A 95 -14.71 -13.28 -3.28
N ARG A 96 -16.01 -13.00 -3.20
CA ARG A 96 -16.74 -13.00 -1.92
C ARG A 96 -16.70 -14.35 -1.21
N LEU A 97 -16.94 -15.45 -1.94
CA LEU A 97 -16.91 -16.79 -1.36
C LEU A 97 -15.50 -17.22 -0.97
N ALA A 98 -14.51 -16.97 -1.83
CA ALA A 98 -13.11 -17.27 -1.57
C ALA A 98 -12.59 -16.55 -0.32
N LEU A 99 -12.93 -15.27 -0.15
CA LEU A 99 -12.57 -14.51 1.05
C LEU A 99 -13.21 -15.06 2.34
N LEU A 100 -14.47 -15.50 2.28
CA LEU A 100 -15.12 -16.13 3.44
C LEU A 100 -14.43 -17.44 3.83
N ILE A 101 -14.09 -18.27 2.84
CA ILE A 101 -13.37 -19.52 3.05
C ILE A 101 -11.96 -19.22 3.59
N GLY A 102 -11.24 -18.29 2.99
CA GLY A 102 -9.89 -17.90 3.40
C GLY A 102 -9.85 -17.43 4.85
N ARG A 103 -10.81 -16.57 5.24
CA ARG A 103 -10.94 -16.11 6.64
C ARG A 103 -11.21 -17.26 7.59
N HIS A 104 -12.09 -18.19 7.22
CA HIS A 104 -12.39 -19.37 8.04
C HIS A 104 -11.15 -20.26 8.24
N HIS A 105 -10.26 -20.31 7.25
CA HIS A 105 -9.00 -21.06 7.31
C HIS A 105 -7.83 -20.28 7.94
N GLY A 106 -8.05 -19.05 8.43
CA GLY A 106 -7.04 -18.28 9.14
C GLY A 106 -6.02 -17.57 8.25
N LEU A 107 -6.37 -17.30 6.99
CA LEU A 107 -5.53 -16.46 6.12
C LEU A 107 -5.36 -15.06 6.74
N THR A 108 -4.14 -14.54 6.65
CA THR A 108 -3.80 -13.17 7.04
C THR A 108 -4.46 -12.15 6.11
N GLU A 109 -4.58 -10.90 6.55
CA GLU A 109 -5.10 -9.82 5.69
C GLU A 109 -4.31 -9.65 4.38
N LYS A 110 -3.01 -9.94 4.42
CA LYS A 110 -2.17 -9.93 3.21
C LYS A 110 -2.59 -11.05 2.24
N GLU A 111 -2.73 -12.28 2.74
CA GLU A 111 -3.14 -13.43 1.92
C GLU A 111 -4.57 -13.27 1.39
N LEU A 112 -5.48 -12.69 2.19
CA LEU A 112 -6.84 -12.38 1.75
C LEU A 112 -6.86 -11.34 0.62
N LYS A 113 -6.02 -10.30 0.68
CA LYS A 113 -5.89 -9.33 -0.42
C LYS A 113 -5.36 -10.00 -1.69
N GLU A 114 -4.34 -10.85 -1.57
CA GLU A 114 -3.80 -11.61 -2.71
C GLU A 114 -4.84 -12.56 -3.31
N LEU A 115 -5.63 -13.24 -2.46
CA LEU A 115 -6.73 -14.10 -2.88
C LEU A 115 -7.84 -13.31 -3.60
N GLU A 116 -8.25 -12.16 -3.07
CA GLU A 116 -9.23 -11.29 -3.73
C GLU A 116 -8.76 -10.89 -5.13
N MET A 117 -7.49 -10.49 -5.24
CA MET A 117 -6.88 -10.13 -6.53
C MET A 117 -6.91 -11.28 -7.52
N ALA A 118 -6.53 -12.49 -7.08
CA ALA A 118 -6.54 -13.68 -7.90
C ALA A 118 -7.95 -14.01 -8.42
N CYS A 119 -8.98 -13.85 -7.59
CA CYS A 119 -10.36 -14.06 -8.01
C CYS A 119 -10.81 -13.08 -9.10
N PHE A 120 -10.40 -11.81 -9.05
CA PHE A 120 -10.76 -10.86 -10.11
C PHE A 120 -9.96 -11.06 -11.40
N LEU A 121 -8.75 -11.62 -11.33
CA LEU A 121 -7.86 -11.77 -12.49
C LEU A 121 -7.87 -13.17 -13.11
N HIS A 122 -8.50 -14.17 -12.49
CA HIS A 122 -8.40 -15.57 -12.94
C HIS A 122 -8.76 -15.77 -14.43
N ASP A 123 -9.73 -15.01 -14.91
CA ASP A 123 -10.25 -15.09 -16.27
C ASP A 123 -9.65 -14.04 -17.23
N ILE A 124 -8.68 -13.23 -16.81
CA ILE A 124 -8.13 -12.12 -17.62
C ILE A 124 -7.62 -12.57 -18.99
N GLY A 125 -7.19 -13.83 -19.13
CA GLY A 125 -6.78 -14.43 -20.40
C GLY A 125 -7.85 -14.44 -21.48
N LYS A 126 -9.15 -14.42 -21.10
CA LYS A 126 -10.28 -14.35 -22.03
C LYS A 126 -10.28 -13.05 -22.85
N ILE A 127 -9.52 -12.02 -22.46
CA ILE A 127 -9.44 -10.75 -23.19
C ILE A 127 -9.06 -10.93 -24.67
N ARG A 128 -8.24 -11.94 -25.00
CA ARG A 128 -7.75 -12.22 -26.36
C ARG A 128 -8.67 -13.13 -27.18
N ILE A 129 -9.69 -13.74 -26.56
CA ILE A 129 -10.60 -14.67 -27.24
C ILE A 129 -11.61 -13.87 -28.06
N PRO A 130 -11.76 -14.14 -29.38
CA PRO A 130 -12.77 -13.50 -30.21
C PRO A 130 -14.19 -13.73 -29.67
N ASP A 131 -15.06 -12.74 -29.79
CA ASP A 131 -16.41 -12.82 -29.21
C ASP A 131 -17.25 -13.95 -29.83
N GLU A 132 -17.01 -14.29 -31.10
CA GLU A 132 -17.64 -15.40 -31.82
C GLU A 132 -17.31 -16.77 -31.20
N VAL A 133 -16.11 -16.91 -30.65
CA VAL A 133 -15.66 -18.13 -29.94
C VAL A 133 -16.12 -18.08 -28.48
N LEU A 134 -15.99 -16.92 -27.84
CA LEU A 134 -16.31 -16.72 -26.42
C LEU A 134 -17.81 -16.91 -26.13
N ASN A 135 -18.69 -16.45 -27.04
CA ASN A 135 -20.14 -16.49 -26.88
C ASN A 135 -20.82 -17.58 -27.73
N LYS A 136 -20.07 -18.57 -28.20
CA LYS A 136 -20.61 -19.65 -29.04
C LYS A 136 -21.51 -20.59 -28.21
N ASP A 137 -22.77 -20.73 -28.60
CA ASP A 137 -23.73 -21.67 -27.96
C ASP A 137 -23.51 -23.14 -28.39
N ALA A 138 -22.50 -23.42 -29.21
CA ALA A 138 -22.17 -24.75 -29.72
C ALA A 138 -20.75 -25.17 -29.29
N PRO A 139 -20.44 -26.49 -29.24
CA PRO A 139 -19.10 -26.96 -28.88
C PRO A 139 -18.00 -26.33 -29.75
N LEU A 140 -16.85 -26.05 -29.13
CA LEU A 140 -15.65 -25.60 -29.83
C LEU A 140 -15.15 -26.68 -30.79
N ASP A 141 -14.79 -26.27 -32.00
CA ASP A 141 -14.11 -27.10 -32.99
C ASP A 141 -12.62 -27.31 -32.64
N ALA A 142 -11.89 -28.02 -33.51
CA ALA A 142 -10.50 -28.36 -33.24
C ALA A 142 -9.53 -27.18 -33.38
N GLU A 143 -9.88 -26.15 -34.14
CA GLU A 143 -9.06 -24.94 -34.32
C GLU A 143 -9.33 -23.91 -33.20
N GLU A 144 -10.51 -23.97 -32.58
CA GLU A 144 -10.94 -23.11 -31.48
C GLU A 144 -10.48 -23.56 -30.07
N ARG A 145 -9.91 -24.76 -29.91
CA ARG A 145 -9.54 -25.37 -28.62
C ARG A 145 -8.13 -25.06 -28.12
#